data_AF-A0A960DL81-F1
#
_entry.id   AF-A0A960DL81-F1
#
_cell.length_a   1.000
_cell.length_b   1.000
_cell.length_c   1.000
_cell.angle_alpha   90.00
_cell.angle_beta   90.00
_cell.angle_gamma   90.00
#
_symmetry.space_group_name_H-M   'P 1'
#
loop_
_entity.id
_entity.type
_entity.pdbx_description
1 polymer ?
#
loop_
_entity_poly.entity_id
_entity_poly.type
_entity_poly.pdbx_seq_one_letter_code
_entity_poly.pdbx_strand_id
1 'polypeptide(L)'
;FHLLPMDVMEDHIRWLAGDAGIELTDAALQSVLRQGGGSARDTVSALELVASGGGEPLEITPLDEFVEAFIEKDPGRALTVVAAAVQQGRDARTLAEDIVRHLRDCFLSLMAPELVQLPTQRAAEVSALAQRLGAAAIVRAMERIGEILVEMRHAPDPRLLLEVALVQLTHEASSGDLSVVLERLDRLEHQIAAGAAAAPA
;
A
#
# COMPACT_ATOMS: atom_id res chain seq x y z
N PHE A 1 0.97 -19.15 -12.54
CA PHE A 1 2.26 -18.71 -13.13
C PHE A 1 3.36 -19.01 -12.13
N HIS A 2 4.53 -19.47 -12.58
CA HIS A 2 5.65 -19.74 -11.68
C HIS A 2 6.58 -18.53 -11.71
N LEU A 3 7.02 -18.09 -10.53
CA LEU A 3 8.02 -17.04 -10.43
C LEU A 3 9.35 -17.61 -10.89
N LEU A 4 10.04 -16.85 -11.74
CA LEU A 4 11.38 -17.20 -12.20
C LEU A 4 12.42 -16.66 -11.20
N PRO A 5 13.55 -17.36 -11.05
CA PRO A 5 14.72 -16.84 -10.34
C PRO A 5 15.18 -15.49 -10.89
N MET A 6 15.66 -14.61 -10.01
CA MET A 6 16.00 -13.23 -10.36
C MET A 6 17.17 -13.13 -11.33
N ASP A 7 18.16 -14.02 -11.23
CA ASP A 7 19.29 -14.13 -12.16
C ASP A 7 18.83 -14.48 -13.57
N VAL A 8 17.92 -15.47 -13.69
CA VAL A 8 17.33 -15.86 -14.97
C VAL A 8 16.50 -14.72 -15.58
N MET A 9 15.75 -13.99 -14.75
CA MET A 9 14.97 -12.84 -15.21
C MET A 9 15.88 -11.69 -15.68
N GLU A 10 16.95 -11.41 -14.95
CA GLU A 10 17.92 -10.37 -15.29
C GLU A 10 18.56 -10.61 -16.67
N ASP A 11 19.03 -11.83 -16.91
CA ASP A 11 19.61 -12.23 -18.19
C ASP A 11 18.58 -12.11 -19.33
N HIS A 12 17.33 -12.54 -19.07
CA HIS A 12 16.27 -12.47 -20.06
C HIS A 12 15.91 -11.02 -20.44
N ILE A 13 15.83 -10.12 -19.46
CA ILE A 13 15.51 -8.71 -19.70
C ILE A 13 16.66 -7.99 -20.39
N ARG A 14 17.93 -8.28 -20.04
CA ARG A 14 19.08 -7.73 -20.79
C ARG A 14 19.07 -8.16 -22.25
N TRP A 15 18.81 -9.44 -22.51
CA TRP A 15 18.71 -9.95 -23.87
C TRP A 15 17.57 -9.27 -24.64
N LEU A 16 16.39 -9.17 -24.04
CA LEU A 16 15.20 -8.57 -24.67
C LEU A 16 15.39 -7.07 -24.95
N ALA A 17 15.99 -6.33 -24.02
CA ALA A 17 16.33 -4.92 -24.21
C ALA A 17 17.33 -4.73 -25.35
N GLY A 18 18.36 -5.58 -25.43
CA GLY A 18 19.34 -5.56 -26.51
C GLY A 18 18.73 -5.87 -27.88
N ASP A 19 17.86 -6.88 -27.96
CA ASP A 19 17.14 -7.26 -29.18
C ASP A 19 16.19 -6.13 -29.66
N ALA A 20 15.54 -5.45 -28.71
CA ALA A 20 14.65 -4.32 -28.97
C ALA A 20 15.37 -2.97 -29.21
N GLY A 21 16.70 -2.92 -29.06
CA GLY A 21 17.48 -1.68 -29.19
C GLY A 21 17.20 -0.64 -28.09
N ILE A 22 16.78 -1.09 -26.91
CA ILE A 22 16.51 -0.24 -25.75
C ILE A 22 17.78 -0.11 -24.93
N GLU A 23 18.30 1.11 -24.75
CA GLU A 23 19.38 1.36 -23.81
C GLU A 23 18.82 1.37 -22.38
N LEU A 24 19.27 0.42 -21.56
CA LEU A 24 18.90 0.32 -20.15
C LEU A 24 20.11 0.59 -19.27
N THR A 25 19.94 1.55 -18.35
CA THR A 25 20.86 1.71 -17.23
C THR A 25 20.69 0.55 -16.24
N ASP A 26 21.72 0.24 -15.45
CA ASP A 26 21.59 -0.77 -14.39
C ASP A 26 20.49 -0.40 -13.39
N ALA A 27 20.31 0.89 -13.09
CA ALA A 27 19.23 1.37 -12.24
C ALA A 27 17.85 1.06 -12.83
N ALA A 28 17.68 1.25 -14.15
CA ALA A 28 16.44 0.94 -14.84
C ALA A 28 16.17 -0.56 -14.90
N LEU A 29 17.21 -1.38 -15.15
CA LEU A 29 17.10 -2.83 -15.13
C LEU A 29 16.64 -3.32 -13.76
N GLN A 30 17.27 -2.83 -12.70
CA GLN A 30 16.89 -3.18 -11.32
C GLN A 30 15.48 -2.71 -10.97
N SER A 31 15.01 -1.59 -11.53
CA SER A 31 13.63 -1.12 -11.36
C SER A 31 12.60 -2.03 -12.04
N VAL A 32 12.89 -2.50 -13.26
CA VAL A 32 12.05 -3.45 -14.02
C VAL A 32 11.96 -4.78 -13.28
N LEU A 33 13.10 -5.31 -12.83
CA LEU A 33 13.16 -6.58 -12.10
C LEU A 33 12.41 -6.53 -10.77
N ARG A 34 12.51 -5.41 -10.02
CA ARG A 34 11.72 -5.20 -8.81
C ARG A 34 10.22 -5.11 -9.09
N GLN A 35 9.82 -4.34 -10.10
CA GLN A 35 8.41 -4.20 -10.48
C GLN A 35 7.80 -5.54 -10.95
N GLY A 36 8.59 -6.35 -11.64
CA GLY A 36 8.18 -7.66 -12.14
C GLY A 36 8.08 -8.74 -11.07
N GLY A 37 8.80 -8.62 -9.95
CA GLY A 37 8.66 -9.52 -8.79
C GLY A 37 8.87 -11.01 -9.09
N GLY A 38 9.61 -11.35 -10.17
CA GLY A 38 9.81 -12.71 -10.67
C GLY A 38 8.74 -13.21 -11.67
N SER A 39 7.67 -12.44 -11.91
CA SER A 39 6.66 -12.72 -12.94
C SER A 39 7.15 -12.24 -14.31
N ALA A 40 7.34 -13.15 -15.27
CA ALA A 40 7.81 -12.80 -16.62
C ALA A 40 6.91 -11.78 -17.32
N ARG A 41 5.59 -11.94 -17.19
CA ARG A 41 4.61 -11.02 -17.78
C ARG A 41 4.77 -9.61 -17.22
N ASP A 42 4.80 -9.50 -15.88
CA ASP A 42 4.83 -8.19 -15.22
C ASP A 42 6.20 -7.53 -15.41
N THR A 43 7.27 -8.32 -15.51
CA THR A 43 8.61 -7.83 -15.83
C THR A 43 8.68 -7.27 -17.25
N VAL A 44 8.07 -7.94 -18.24
CA VAL A 44 8.01 -7.42 -19.63
C VAL A 44 7.15 -6.17 -19.69
N SER A 45 6.00 -6.12 -19.01
CA SER A 45 5.19 -4.90 -18.93
C SER A 45 5.93 -3.74 -18.25
N ALA A 46 6.76 -4.04 -17.24
CA ALA A 46 7.63 -3.04 -16.62
C ALA A 46 8.76 -2.56 -17.55
N LEU A 47 9.32 -3.46 -18.37
CA LEU A 47 10.30 -3.12 -19.40
C LEU A 47 9.69 -2.19 -20.47
N GLU A 48 8.48 -2.50 -20.95
CA GLU A 48 7.75 -1.66 -21.90
C GLU A 48 7.53 -0.24 -21.33
N LEU A 49 7.20 -0.16 -20.04
CA LEU A 49 7.03 1.12 -19.36
C LEU A 49 8.33 1.93 -19.33
N VAL A 50 9.46 1.32 -18.92
CA VAL A 50 10.79 1.96 -18.96
C VAL A 50 11.16 2.41 -20.37
N ALA A 51 10.91 1.57 -21.38
CA ALA A 51 11.21 1.88 -22.77
C ALA A 51 10.41 3.11 -23.25
N SER A 52 9.12 3.18 -22.92
CA SER A 52 8.27 4.34 -23.25
C SER A 52 8.68 5.61 -22.49
N GLY A 53 9.27 5.46 -21.30
CA GLY A 53 9.80 6.54 -20.47
C GLY A 53 11.22 6.99 -20.83
N GLY A 54 11.79 6.47 -21.92
CA GLY A 54 13.13 6.88 -22.39
C GLY A 54 14.29 6.16 -21.72
N GLY A 55 14.07 4.99 -21.10
CA GLY A 55 15.13 4.19 -20.47
C GLY A 55 15.43 4.59 -19.03
N GLU A 56 14.68 5.54 -18.47
CA GLU A 56 14.81 5.95 -17.08
C GLU A 56 14.25 4.89 -16.11
N PRO A 57 14.83 4.76 -14.90
CA PRO A 57 14.33 3.83 -13.90
C PRO A 57 12.89 4.12 -13.51
N LEU A 58 12.10 3.06 -13.29
CA LEU A 58 10.80 3.20 -12.65
C LEU A 58 11.00 3.74 -11.24
N GLU A 59 10.48 4.93 -10.98
CA GLU A 59 10.34 5.44 -9.62
C GLU A 59 9.28 4.60 -8.90
N ILE A 60 9.74 3.79 -7.95
CA ILE A 60 8.88 2.94 -7.15
C ILE A 60 8.24 3.83 -6.10
N THR A 61 6.94 4.04 -6.22
CA THR A 61 6.17 4.66 -5.14
C THR A 61 6.27 3.76 -3.91
N PRO A 62 6.75 4.26 -2.77
CA PRO A 62 6.99 3.43 -1.59
C PRO A 62 5.65 3.10 -0.92
N LEU A 63 4.96 2.06 -1.40
CA LEU A 63 3.61 1.72 -0.93
C LEU A 63 3.55 1.39 0.57
N ASP A 64 4.66 0.91 1.12
CA ASP A 64 4.84 0.64 2.56
C ASP A 64 4.63 1.90 3.41
N GLU A 65 4.94 3.08 2.87
CA GLU A 65 4.77 4.35 3.57
C GLU A 65 3.30 4.66 3.86
N PHE A 66 2.36 4.17 3.05
CA PHE A 66 0.93 4.30 3.36
C PHE A 66 0.55 3.42 4.55
N VAL A 67 1.07 2.20 4.61
CA VAL A 67 0.84 1.28 5.73
C VAL A 67 1.47 1.84 7.01
N GLU A 68 2.69 2.37 6.93
CA GLU A 68 3.34 3.03 8.05
C GLU A 68 2.58 4.28 8.51
N ALA A 69 2.11 5.10 7.57
CA ALA A 69 1.26 6.25 7.89
C ALA A 69 -0.03 5.82 8.64
N PHE A 70 -0.65 4.70 8.26
CA PHE A 70 -1.81 4.17 8.97
C PHE A 70 -1.46 3.67 10.38
N ILE A 71 -0.31 3.01 10.55
CA ILE A 71 0.17 2.54 11.86
C ILE A 71 0.48 3.72 12.78
N GLU A 72 1.20 4.71 12.28
CA GLU A 72 1.67 5.87 13.04
C GLU A 72 0.62 6.97 13.18
N LYS A 73 -0.49 6.86 12.43
CA LYS A 73 -1.57 7.86 12.36
C LYS A 73 -1.06 9.21 11.85
N ASP A 74 -0.17 9.16 10.86
CA ASP A 74 0.44 10.34 10.25
C ASP A 74 -0.14 10.58 8.85
N PRO A 75 -1.19 11.42 8.71
CA PRO A 75 -1.71 11.81 7.39
C PRO A 75 -0.66 12.56 6.55
N GLY A 76 0.23 13.34 7.18
CA GLY A 76 1.25 14.11 6.48
C GLY A 76 2.23 13.21 5.72
N ARG A 77 2.60 12.08 6.34
CA ARG A 77 3.42 11.03 5.72
C ARG A 77 2.75 10.48 4.45
N ALA A 78 1.47 10.07 4.54
CA ALA A 78 0.72 9.56 3.38
C ALA A 78 0.56 10.62 2.27
N LEU A 79 0.21 11.86 2.63
CA LEU A 79 0.00 12.95 1.67
C LEU A 79 1.30 13.37 0.97
N THR A 80 2.44 13.26 1.64
CA THR A 80 3.76 13.52 1.02
C THR A 80 4.05 12.53 -0.10
N VAL A 81 3.72 11.24 0.10
CA VAL A 81 3.90 10.20 -0.92
C VAL A 81 2.96 10.43 -2.11
N VAL A 82 1.70 10.81 -1.86
CA VAL A 82 0.76 11.19 -2.94
C VAL A 82 1.29 12.38 -3.73
N ALA A 83 1.75 13.43 -3.05
CA ALA A 83 2.27 14.63 -3.70
C ALA A 83 3.48 14.31 -4.59
N ALA A 84 4.41 13.49 -4.10
CA ALA A 84 5.58 13.04 -4.87
C ALA A 84 5.16 12.23 -6.11
N ALA A 85 4.28 11.24 -5.94
CA ALA A 85 3.80 10.42 -7.05
C ALA A 85 3.08 11.25 -8.13
N VAL A 86 2.25 12.21 -7.74
CA VAL A 86 1.55 13.09 -8.68
C VAL A 86 2.51 14.07 -9.36
N GLN A 87 3.52 14.60 -8.66
CA GLN A 87 4.56 15.42 -9.28
C GLN A 87 5.34 14.67 -10.36
N GLN A 88 5.45 13.36 -10.22
CA GLN A 88 6.05 12.45 -11.21
C GLN A 88 5.08 12.07 -12.34
N GLY A 89 3.88 12.65 -12.37
CA GLY A 89 2.87 12.40 -13.42
C GLY A 89 2.06 11.12 -13.21
N ARG A 90 2.17 10.47 -12.04
CA ARG A 90 1.35 9.29 -11.73
C ARG A 90 -0.10 9.71 -11.53
N ASP A 91 -1.01 8.98 -12.17
CA ASP A 91 -2.44 9.16 -11.99
C ASP A 91 -2.88 8.73 -10.58
N ALA A 92 -3.77 9.52 -9.96
CA ALA A 92 -4.23 9.30 -8.58
C ALA A 92 -5.04 8.00 -8.45
N ARG A 93 -5.81 7.63 -9.48
CA ARG A 93 -6.58 6.39 -9.46
C ARG A 93 -5.66 5.19 -9.59
N THR A 94 -4.66 5.24 -10.48
CA THR A 94 -3.63 4.19 -10.54
C THR A 94 -2.93 4.02 -9.18
N LEU A 95 -2.56 5.12 -8.52
CA LEU A 95 -1.97 5.06 -7.18
C LEU A 95 -2.91 4.39 -6.15
N ALA A 96 -4.20 4.73 -6.16
CA ALA A 96 -5.20 4.10 -5.29
C ALA A 96 -5.33 2.58 -5.56
N GLU A 97 -5.34 2.16 -6.82
CA GLU A 97 -5.36 0.74 -7.22
C GLU A 97 -4.12 -0.01 -6.71
N ASP A 98 -2.95 0.64 -6.74
CA ASP A 98 -1.71 0.06 -6.23
C ASP A 98 -1.70 -0.06 -4.70
N ILE A 99 -2.23 0.93 -3.99
CA ILE A 99 -2.40 0.87 -2.53
C ILE A 99 -3.31 -0.31 -2.17
N VAL A 100 -4.44 -0.51 -2.86
CA VAL A 100 -5.33 -1.66 -2.61
C VAL A 100 -4.62 -2.99 -2.89
N ARG A 101 -3.82 -3.08 -3.97
CA ARG A 101 -3.04 -4.28 -4.27
C ARG A 101 -2.05 -4.60 -3.16
N HIS A 102 -1.36 -3.59 -2.66
CA HIS A 102 -0.40 -3.74 -1.57
C HIS A 102 -1.08 -4.12 -0.24
N LEU A 103 -2.23 -3.51 0.09
CA LEU A 103 -3.04 -3.90 1.24
C LEU A 103 -3.56 -5.33 1.13
N ARG A 104 -3.90 -5.79 -0.08
CA ARG A 104 -4.25 -7.20 -0.32
C ARG A 104 -3.07 -8.13 -0.04
N ASP A 105 -1.85 -7.77 -0.44
CA ASP A 105 -0.66 -8.56 -0.13
C ASP A 105 -0.40 -8.60 1.38
N CYS A 106 -0.61 -7.48 2.09
CA CYS A 106 -0.58 -7.43 3.55
C CYS A 106 -1.61 -8.39 4.16
N PHE A 107 -2.86 -8.33 3.70
CA PHE A 107 -3.95 -9.18 4.18
C PHE A 107 -3.66 -10.67 3.95
N LEU A 108 -3.25 -11.04 2.74
CA LEU A 108 -2.91 -12.43 2.41
C LEU A 108 -1.71 -12.92 3.21
N SER A 109 -0.72 -12.06 3.49
CA SER A 109 0.42 -12.40 4.35
C SER A 109 0.02 -12.75 5.80
N LEU A 110 -1.19 -12.35 6.25
CA LEU A 110 -1.74 -12.74 7.54
C LEU A 110 -2.66 -13.96 7.47
N MET A 111 -3.42 -14.11 6.39
CA MET A 111 -4.51 -15.09 6.29
C MET A 111 -4.14 -16.37 5.54
N ALA A 112 -3.36 -16.23 4.45
CA ALA A 112 -2.99 -17.31 3.55
C ALA A 112 -1.64 -16.96 2.86
N PRO A 113 -0.51 -17.03 3.59
CA PRO A 113 0.80 -16.63 3.08
C PRO A 113 1.22 -17.34 1.78
N GLU A 114 0.74 -18.56 1.56
CA GLU A 114 0.97 -19.35 0.36
C GLU A 114 0.35 -18.75 -0.92
N LEU A 115 -0.61 -17.82 -0.78
CA LEU A 115 -1.23 -17.11 -1.90
C LEU A 115 -0.50 -15.81 -2.27
N VAL A 116 0.48 -15.39 -1.47
CA VAL A 116 1.26 -14.17 -1.72
C VAL A 116 2.23 -14.41 -2.86
N GLN A 117 2.14 -13.58 -3.90
CA GLN A 117 2.97 -13.68 -5.09
C GLN A 117 4.13 -12.69 -5.02
N LEU A 118 4.90 -12.76 -3.95
CA LEU A 118 6.07 -11.90 -3.72
C LEU A 118 7.31 -12.77 -3.43
N PRO A 119 8.53 -12.29 -3.74
CA PRO A 119 9.76 -12.92 -3.30
C PRO A 119 9.79 -13.10 -1.78
N THR A 120 10.39 -14.19 -1.28
CA THR A 120 10.37 -14.56 0.15
C THR A 120 10.81 -13.44 1.09
N GLN A 121 11.90 -12.74 0.76
CA GLN A 121 12.40 -11.59 1.52
C GLN A 121 11.33 -10.50 1.64
N ARG A 122 10.69 -10.17 0.50
CA ARG A 122 9.69 -9.11 0.43
C ARG A 122 8.39 -9.51 1.12
N ALA A 123 7.98 -10.77 0.99
CA ALA A 123 6.83 -11.31 1.70
C ALA A 123 7.00 -11.22 3.22
N ALA A 124 8.22 -11.42 3.74
CA ALA A 124 8.51 -11.28 5.17
C ALA A 124 8.36 -9.83 5.65
N GLU A 125 8.85 -8.85 4.89
CA GLU A 125 8.69 -7.42 5.19
C GLU A 125 7.21 -7.01 5.18
N VAL A 126 6.47 -7.40 4.14
CA VAL A 126 5.03 -7.13 4.02
C VAL A 126 4.25 -7.79 5.17
N SER A 127 4.60 -9.01 5.57
CA SER A 127 3.99 -9.68 6.72
C SER A 127 4.25 -8.92 8.02
N ALA A 128 5.47 -8.41 8.24
CA ALA A 128 5.80 -7.63 9.43
C ALA A 128 5.01 -6.32 9.52
N LEU A 129 4.86 -5.60 8.40
CA LEU A 129 4.00 -4.42 8.31
C LEU A 129 2.53 -4.76 8.58
N ALA A 130 2.04 -5.83 7.95
CA ALA A 130 0.66 -6.28 8.11
C ALA A 130 0.34 -6.65 9.56
N GLN A 131 1.27 -7.30 10.28
CA GLN A 131 1.13 -7.64 11.69
C GLN A 131 1.01 -6.39 12.58
N ARG A 132 1.77 -5.34 12.28
CA ARG A 132 1.72 -4.06 13.02
C ARG A 132 0.42 -3.30 12.78
N LEU A 133 -0.08 -3.26 11.54
CA LEU A 133 -1.33 -2.58 11.20
C LEU A 133 -2.57 -3.36 11.70
N GLY A 134 -2.53 -4.69 11.56
CA GLY A 134 -3.60 -5.60 11.94
C GLY A 134 -4.67 -5.79 10.86
N ALA A 135 -5.19 -7.02 10.76
CA ALA A 135 -6.12 -7.43 9.70
C ALA A 135 -7.37 -6.55 9.58
N ALA A 136 -7.97 -6.15 10.71
CA ALA A 136 -9.17 -5.33 10.71
C ALA A 136 -8.93 -3.94 10.11
N ALA A 137 -7.77 -3.33 10.37
CA ALA A 137 -7.40 -2.05 9.79
C ALA A 137 -7.09 -2.17 8.29
N ILE A 138 -6.43 -3.25 7.88
CA ILE A 138 -6.16 -3.54 6.47
C ILE A 138 -7.47 -3.67 5.68
N VAL A 139 -8.44 -4.45 6.17
CA VAL A 139 -9.74 -4.63 5.51
C VAL A 139 -10.47 -3.30 5.36
N ARG A 140 -10.54 -2.49 6.43
CA ARG A 140 -11.17 -1.16 6.37
C ARG A 140 -10.50 -0.25 5.36
N ALA A 141 -9.16 -0.26 5.30
CA ALA A 141 -8.43 0.52 4.31
C ALA A 141 -8.75 0.07 2.88
N MET A 142 -8.83 -1.24 2.63
CA MET A 142 -9.22 -1.78 1.33
C MET A 142 -10.66 -1.40 0.95
N GLU A 143 -11.60 -1.49 1.89
CA GLU A 143 -13.01 -1.12 1.67
C GLU A 143 -13.11 0.38 1.34
N ARG A 144 -12.51 1.24 2.17
CA ARG A 144 -12.56 2.69 1.97
C ARG A 144 -11.93 3.13 0.66
N ILE A 145 -10.77 2.57 0.31
CA ILE A 145 -10.12 2.91 -0.96
C ILE A 145 -10.91 2.30 -2.15
N GLY A 146 -11.53 1.13 -1.96
CA GLY A 146 -12.42 0.52 -2.94
C GLY A 146 -13.66 1.39 -3.25
N GLU A 147 -14.26 2.00 -2.23
CA GLU A 147 -15.37 2.94 -2.40
C GLU A 147 -14.97 4.16 -3.23
N ILE A 148 -13.88 4.84 -2.86
CA ILE A 148 -13.46 6.04 -3.58
C ILE A 148 -13.02 5.73 -5.02
N LEU A 149 -12.50 4.53 -5.31
CA LEU A 149 -12.14 4.13 -6.68
C LEU A 149 -13.35 4.16 -7.63
N VAL A 150 -14.54 3.87 -7.11
CA VAL A 150 -15.80 3.98 -7.86
C VAL A 150 -16.16 5.45 -8.08
N GLU A 151 -16.04 6.28 -7.04
CA GLU A 151 -16.34 7.72 -7.08
C GLU A 151 -15.39 8.49 -8.01
N MET A 152 -14.09 8.15 -8.00
CA MET A 152 -13.03 8.75 -8.81
C MET A 152 -13.33 8.73 -10.31
N ARG A 153 -14.11 7.75 -10.80
CA ARG A 153 -14.47 7.66 -12.22
C ARG A 153 -15.19 8.91 -12.74
N HIS A 154 -15.91 9.61 -11.86
CA HIS A 154 -16.73 10.76 -12.22
C HIS A 154 -16.31 12.03 -11.46
N ALA A 155 -15.25 11.95 -10.67
CA ALA A 155 -14.80 13.06 -9.85
C ALA A 155 -14.09 14.13 -10.69
N PRO A 156 -14.37 15.43 -10.47
CA PRO A 156 -13.64 16.51 -11.11
C PRO A 156 -12.18 16.57 -10.64
N ASP A 157 -11.92 16.13 -9.40
CA ASP A 157 -10.58 15.98 -8.83
C ASP A 157 -10.45 14.63 -8.10
N PRO A 158 -10.00 13.56 -8.81
CA PRO A 158 -9.76 12.25 -8.22
C PRO A 158 -8.69 12.27 -7.12
N ARG A 159 -7.72 13.17 -7.21
CA ARG A 159 -6.63 13.28 -6.24
C ARG A 159 -7.17 13.72 -4.89
N LEU A 160 -8.06 14.71 -4.85
CA LEU A 160 -8.68 15.16 -3.61
C LEU A 160 -9.42 14.02 -2.89
N LEU A 161 -10.12 13.15 -3.63
CA LEU A 161 -10.80 11.99 -3.02
C LEU A 161 -9.81 11.01 -2.37
N LEU A 162 -8.67 10.76 -3.02
CA LEU A 162 -7.60 9.95 -2.44
C LEU A 162 -7.04 10.58 -1.16
N GLU A 163 -6.70 11.87 -1.20
CA GLU A 163 -6.14 12.60 -0.07
C GLU A 163 -7.08 12.58 1.14
N VAL A 164 -8.38 12.83 0.92
CA VAL A 164 -9.40 12.78 1.98
C VAL A 164 -9.53 11.38 2.58
N ALA A 165 -9.55 10.33 1.75
CA ALA A 165 -9.64 8.96 2.25
C ALA A 165 -8.41 8.55 3.08
N LEU A 166 -7.20 8.94 2.66
CA LEU A 166 -5.98 8.66 3.42
C LEU A 166 -5.97 9.39 4.77
N VAL A 167 -6.47 10.63 4.82
CA VAL A 167 -6.65 11.37 6.08
C VAL A 167 -7.65 10.67 7.00
N GLN A 168 -8.76 10.17 6.47
CA GLN A 168 -9.75 9.41 7.27
C GLN A 168 -9.14 8.13 7.84
N LEU A 169 -8.46 7.34 6.99
CA LEU A 169 -7.85 6.07 7.39
C LEU A 169 -6.75 6.21 8.45
N THR A 170 -6.02 7.33 8.45
CA THR A 170 -5.01 7.63 9.48
C THR A 170 -5.61 8.06 10.82
N HIS A 171 -6.83 8.62 10.83
CA HIS A 171 -7.50 9.06 12.06
C HIS A 171 -8.42 8.00 12.70
N GLU A 172 -9.05 7.15 11.90
CA GLU A 172 -10.21 6.36 12.30
C GLU A 172 -9.91 5.03 13.03
N ALA A 173 -8.64 4.65 13.20
CA ALA A 173 -8.28 3.43 13.94
C ALA A 173 -8.75 3.42 15.42
N SER A 174 -9.23 4.55 15.95
CA SER A 174 -9.81 4.67 17.30
C SER A 174 -11.34 4.68 17.35
N SER A 175 -12.04 4.87 16.22
CA SER A 175 -13.47 5.25 16.26
C SER A 175 -14.43 4.06 16.12
N GLY A 176 -13.92 2.86 15.83
CA GLY A 176 -14.74 1.71 15.45
C GLY A 176 -14.97 0.65 16.52
N ASP A 177 -14.28 0.70 17.66
CA ASP A 177 -14.49 -0.31 18.70
C ASP A 177 -15.54 0.18 19.69
N LEU A 178 -16.81 0.05 19.28
CA LEU A 178 -17.95 0.23 20.19
C LEU A 178 -17.75 -0.59 21.47
N SER A 179 -17.03 -1.72 21.40
CA SER A 179 -16.64 -2.52 22.56
C SER A 179 -15.76 -1.74 23.56
N VAL A 180 -14.80 -0.94 23.11
CA VAL A 180 -13.96 -0.09 23.97
C VAL A 180 -14.77 1.05 24.57
N VAL A 181 -15.73 1.60 23.83
CA VAL A 181 -16.66 2.60 24.35
C VAL A 181 -17.59 1.98 25.40
N LEU A 182 -18.10 0.77 25.15
CA LEU A 182 -18.95 0.00 26.06
C LEU A 182 -18.19 -0.42 27.32
N GLU A 183 -16.95 -0.88 27.21
CA GLU A 183 -16.10 -1.21 28.38
C GLU A 183 -15.79 0.04 29.23
N ARG A 184 -15.57 1.18 28.58
CA ARG A 184 -15.38 2.46 29.29
C ARG A 184 -16.67 2.92 29.96
N LEU A 185 -17.82 2.69 29.32
CA LEU A 185 -19.14 2.99 29.86
C LEU A 185 -19.46 2.10 31.06
N ASP A 186 -19.29 0.77 30.95
CA ASP A 186 -19.45 -0.19 32.05
C ASP A 186 -18.56 0.17 33.24
N ARG A 187 -17.30 0.55 32.98
CA ARG A 187 -16.38 0.98 34.05
C ARG A 187 -16.86 2.26 34.73
N LEU A 188 -17.39 3.22 33.96
CA LEU A 188 -17.97 4.45 34.51
C LEU A 188 -19.22 4.15 35.35
N GLU A 189 -20.11 3.28 34.84
CA GLU A 189 -21.33 2.86 35.53
C GLU A 189 -21.00 2.16 36.86
N HIS A 190 -19.99 1.29 36.88
CA HIS A 190 -19.50 0.66 38.11
C HIS A 190 -18.89 1.67 39.09
N GLN A 191 -18.14 2.66 38.63
CA GLN A 191 -17.56 3.70 39.48
C GLN A 191 -18.63 4.62 40.09
N ILE A 192 -19.66 4.97 39.32
CA ILE A 192 -20.82 5.75 39.78
C ILE A 192 -21.64 4.92 40.77
N ALA A 193 -21.91 3.64 40.47
CA ALA A 193 -22.64 2.73 41.36
C ALA A 193 -21.89 2.42 42.66
N ALA A 194 -20.55 2.36 42.61
CA ALA A 194 -19.69 2.18 43.78
C ALA A 194 -19.50 3.47 44.60
N GLY A 195 -20.14 4.59 44.23
CA GLY A 195 -20.06 5.84 44.97
C GLY A 195 -18.69 6.54 44.88
N ALA A 196 -17.84 6.17 43.92
CA ALA A 196 -16.54 6.80 43.69
C ALA A 196 -16.66 8.11 42.90
N ALA A 197 -17.70 8.89 43.16
CA ALA A 197 -17.70 10.31 42.82
C ALA A 197 -16.79 10.99 43.84
N ALA A 198 -15.63 11.46 43.38
CA ALA A 198 -14.70 12.23 44.19
C ALA A 198 -15.44 13.29 45.01
N ALA A 199 -15.29 13.22 46.33
CA ALA A 199 -15.59 14.35 47.19
C ALA A 199 -14.69 15.53 46.77
N PRO A 200 -15.25 16.74 46.59
CA PRO A 200 -14.44 17.90 46.21
C PRO A 200 -13.59 18.35 47.40
N ALA A 201 -12.36 18.80 47.12
CA ALA A 201 -11.58 19.69 47.97
C ALA A 201 -11.29 20.96 47.17
#